data_AF-A0A1S6JDZ0-F1
#
_entry.id   AF-A0A1S6JDZ0-F1
#
_cell.length_a   1.000
_cell.length_b   1.000
_cell.length_c   1.000
_cell.angle_alpha   90.00
_cell.angle_beta   90.00
_cell.angle_gamma   90.00
#
_symmetry.space_group_name_H-M   'P 1'
#
loop_
_entity.id
_entity.type
_entity.pdbx_description
1 polymer ?
#
loop_
_entity_poly.entity_id
_entity_poly.type
_entity_poly.pdbx_seq_one_letter_code
_entity_poly.pdbx_strand_id
1 'polypeptide(L)'
;MAPTPPGNKRTRVHVISDVHGNARDLVRAGEGADALVCLGDLVLFLDYADHTRGIFPDLFGAANADRIVELRTARRFAEAREFGARLWAEAGGDRAALIEGAVRKQYAEMFAAFPTPTYATYGNVDMPPLWREYAGPGTTVLDGERVEIGGRVFGFVGGGLRTPMRTPYEIGDEEYAAKIEAVGEVDVLCTHIPPEVPELVYDTVARRFERGSRALLDAIRRTRPRYALFGHVHQPLVRRMRIGATECVNVGHFASTGRPWALEW
;
A
#
# COMPACT_ATOMS: atom_id res chain seq x y z
N MET A 1 -20.59 -44.97 -10.60
CA MET A 1 -19.27 -44.32 -10.40
C MET A 1 -19.35 -43.54 -9.11
N ALA A 2 -18.52 -43.87 -8.12
CA ALA A 2 -18.43 -43.07 -6.91
C ALA A 2 -17.90 -41.67 -7.26
N PRO A 3 -18.40 -40.59 -6.62
CA PRO A 3 -17.85 -39.26 -6.83
C PRO A 3 -16.39 -39.28 -6.38
N THR A 4 -15.50 -38.85 -7.28
CA THR A 4 -14.10 -38.55 -6.97
C THR A 4 -14.08 -37.60 -5.77
N PRO A 5 -13.29 -37.85 -4.71
CA PRO A 5 -13.16 -36.91 -3.62
C PRO A 5 -12.74 -35.56 -4.20
N PRO A 6 -13.26 -34.42 -3.70
CA PRO A 6 -12.71 -33.13 -4.08
C PRO A 6 -11.22 -33.18 -3.74
N GLY A 7 -10.38 -33.18 -4.78
CA GLY A 7 -8.94 -33.14 -4.61
C GLY A 7 -8.61 -31.96 -3.72
N ASN A 8 -7.65 -32.16 -2.81
CA ASN A 8 -7.17 -31.20 -1.83
C ASN A 8 -6.66 -29.93 -2.55
N LYS A 9 -7.58 -29.05 -2.96
CA LYS A 9 -7.28 -27.90 -3.81
C LYS A 9 -6.65 -26.86 -2.89
N ARG A 10 -5.32 -26.76 -2.95
CA ARG A 10 -4.57 -25.75 -2.19
C ARG A 10 -5.08 -24.37 -2.58
N THR A 11 -5.37 -23.53 -1.60
CA THR A 11 -5.74 -22.13 -1.84
C THR A 11 -4.47 -21.32 -2.04
N ARG A 12 -4.45 -20.48 -3.08
CA ARG A 12 -3.33 -19.59 -3.41
C ARG A 12 -3.81 -18.15 -3.48
N VAL A 13 -3.32 -17.31 -2.57
CA VAL A 13 -3.60 -15.88 -2.56
C VAL A 13 -2.34 -15.11 -2.91
N HIS A 14 -2.42 -14.22 -3.88
CA HIS A 14 -1.37 -13.26 -4.16
C HIS A 14 -1.56 -12.01 -3.33
N VAL A 15 -0.48 -11.45 -2.78
CA VAL A 15 -0.50 -10.28 -1.91
C VAL A 15 0.49 -9.25 -2.44
N ILE A 16 0.04 -8.00 -2.58
CA ILE A 16 0.83 -6.86 -3.06
C ILE A 16 0.64 -5.65 -2.15
N SER A 17 1.59 -4.72 -2.19
CA SER A 17 1.49 -3.37 -1.62
C SER A 17 2.39 -2.42 -2.41
N ASP A 18 2.19 -1.12 -2.21
CA ASP A 18 2.99 -0.06 -2.82
C ASP A 18 2.97 -0.16 -4.36
N VAL A 19 1.75 -0.10 -4.93
CA VAL A 19 1.48 -0.30 -6.35
C VAL A 19 1.94 0.88 -7.20
N HIS A 20 1.79 2.10 -6.67
CA HIS A 20 2.20 3.38 -7.26
C HIS A 20 2.07 3.42 -8.79
N GLY A 21 0.84 3.30 -9.28
CA GLY A 21 0.53 3.44 -10.70
C GLY A 21 1.03 2.31 -11.61
N ASN A 22 1.49 1.18 -11.09
CA ASN A 22 1.90 0.03 -11.91
C ASN A 22 0.69 -0.82 -12.37
N ALA A 23 -0.23 -0.22 -13.13
CA ALA A 23 -1.37 -0.95 -13.71
C ALA A 23 -0.93 -2.08 -14.64
N ARG A 24 0.15 -1.87 -15.41
CA ARG A 24 0.66 -2.84 -16.39
C ARG A 24 0.86 -4.22 -15.75
N ASP A 25 1.55 -4.26 -14.62
CA ASP A 25 1.83 -5.53 -13.95
C ASP A 25 0.66 -5.97 -13.04
N LEU A 26 -0.17 -5.02 -12.56
CA LEU A 26 -1.35 -5.29 -11.75
C LEU A 26 -2.36 -6.20 -12.46
N VAL A 27 -2.58 -6.02 -13.77
CA VAL A 27 -3.47 -6.90 -14.56
C VAL A 27 -3.06 -8.37 -14.45
N ARG A 28 -1.75 -8.63 -14.31
CA ARG A 28 -1.18 -9.98 -14.24
C ARG A 28 -0.98 -10.47 -12.81
N ALA A 29 -1.21 -9.61 -11.82
CA ALA A 29 -0.98 -9.94 -10.41
C ALA A 29 -1.89 -11.06 -9.91
N GLY A 30 -2.99 -11.38 -10.58
CA GLY A 30 -3.87 -12.51 -10.25
C GLY A 30 -3.52 -13.82 -10.94
N GLU A 31 -2.55 -13.85 -11.86
CA GLU A 31 -2.21 -15.06 -12.64
C GLU A 31 -1.83 -16.22 -11.71
N GLY A 32 -2.63 -17.29 -11.75
CA GLY A 32 -2.42 -18.49 -10.94
C GLY A 32 -2.81 -18.37 -9.46
N ALA A 33 -3.49 -17.30 -9.03
CA ALA A 33 -4.05 -17.16 -7.69
C ALA A 33 -5.58 -17.29 -7.71
N ASP A 34 -6.14 -17.79 -6.61
CA ASP A 34 -7.59 -17.83 -6.38
C ASP A 34 -8.15 -16.44 -5.99
N ALA A 35 -7.30 -15.56 -5.45
CA ALA A 35 -7.64 -14.17 -5.12
C ALA A 35 -6.38 -13.28 -5.07
N LEU A 36 -6.57 -11.97 -5.24
CA LEU A 36 -5.57 -10.94 -4.95
C LEU A 36 -5.91 -10.23 -3.63
N VAL A 37 -4.89 -9.93 -2.84
CA VAL A 37 -4.92 -8.99 -1.72
C VAL A 37 -4.03 -7.79 -2.04
N CYS A 38 -4.58 -6.58 -1.98
CA CYS A 38 -3.85 -5.34 -2.22
C CYS A 38 -3.81 -4.47 -0.96
N LEU A 39 -2.62 -4.17 -0.45
CA LEU A 39 -2.40 -3.43 0.79
C LEU A 39 -2.06 -1.96 0.51
N GLY A 40 -2.75 -1.35 -0.44
CA GLY A 40 -2.73 0.09 -0.65
C GLY A 40 -1.55 0.67 -1.43
N ASP A 41 -1.50 2.01 -1.40
CA ASP A 41 -0.57 2.88 -2.11
C ASP A 41 -0.70 2.73 -3.62
N LEU A 42 -1.91 3.00 -4.13
CA LEU A 42 -2.19 2.98 -5.56
C LEU A 42 -1.67 4.23 -6.27
N VAL A 43 -1.73 5.39 -5.61
CA VAL A 43 -1.38 6.69 -6.19
C VAL A 43 0.13 6.84 -6.38
N LEU A 44 0.54 7.26 -7.57
CA LEU A 44 1.90 7.69 -7.88
C LEU A 44 1.94 9.21 -8.00
N PHE A 45 2.49 9.89 -6.99
CA PHE A 45 2.68 11.34 -7.07
C PHE A 45 3.92 11.72 -7.89
N LEU A 46 5.05 11.07 -7.65
CA LEU A 46 6.32 11.32 -8.35
C LEU A 46 7.19 10.07 -8.27
N ASP A 47 7.60 9.56 -9.42
CA ASP A 47 8.55 8.44 -9.51
C ASP A 47 9.99 8.98 -9.49
N TYR A 48 10.85 8.39 -8.67
CA TYR A 48 12.27 8.78 -8.52
C TYR A 48 13.20 8.00 -9.47
N ALA A 49 12.70 7.00 -10.19
CA ALA A 49 13.44 6.25 -11.20
C ALA A 49 13.07 6.68 -12.63
N ASP A 50 11.81 7.07 -12.85
CA ASP A 50 11.30 7.58 -14.13
C ASP A 50 10.51 8.88 -13.92
N HIS A 51 11.19 10.02 -14.06
CA HIS A 51 10.60 11.34 -13.78
C HIS A 51 9.49 11.75 -14.75
N THR A 52 9.19 10.95 -15.77
CA THR A 52 8.04 11.18 -16.65
C THR A 52 6.72 10.66 -16.08
N ARG A 53 6.77 9.87 -14.99
CA ARG A 53 5.59 9.20 -14.41
C ARG A 53 5.09 9.88 -13.13
N GLY A 54 3.76 9.92 -13.01
CA GLY A 54 3.05 10.35 -11.81
C GLY A 54 2.35 11.70 -11.95
N ILE A 55 1.64 12.09 -10.90
CA ILE A 55 0.85 13.33 -10.86
C ILE A 55 1.73 14.57 -11.07
N PHE A 56 2.93 14.60 -10.48
CA PHE A 56 3.81 15.75 -10.53
C PHE A 56 4.25 16.12 -11.96
N PRO A 57 4.84 15.20 -12.76
CA PRO A 57 5.16 15.52 -14.16
C PRO A 57 3.92 15.75 -15.02
N ASP A 58 2.77 15.13 -14.73
CA ASP A 58 1.51 15.42 -15.43
C ASP A 58 1.05 16.87 -15.23
N LEU A 59 1.25 17.42 -14.02
CA LEU A 59 0.86 18.79 -13.68
C LEU A 59 1.91 19.84 -14.06
N PHE A 60 3.19 19.53 -13.89
CA PHE A 60 4.28 20.51 -13.97
C PHE A 60 5.31 20.23 -15.07
N GLY A 61 5.21 19.10 -15.76
CA GLY A 61 6.15 18.68 -16.80
C GLY A 61 7.38 17.95 -16.27
N ALA A 62 7.93 17.07 -17.11
CA ALA A 62 9.07 16.20 -16.78
C ALA A 62 10.34 16.97 -16.41
N ALA A 63 10.64 18.10 -17.06
CA ALA A 63 11.83 18.91 -16.73
C ALA A 63 11.77 19.47 -15.29
N ASN A 64 10.57 19.81 -14.81
CA ASN A 64 10.38 20.25 -13.43
C ASN A 64 10.45 19.04 -12.46
N ALA A 65 10.04 17.85 -12.90
CA ALA A 65 10.21 16.61 -12.15
C ALA A 65 11.70 16.27 -11.98
N ASP A 66 12.51 16.37 -13.04
CA ASP A 66 13.97 16.23 -12.97
C ASP A 66 14.56 17.16 -11.92
N ARG A 67 14.17 18.44 -11.97
CA ARG A 67 14.71 19.46 -11.08
C ARG A 67 14.33 19.24 -9.62
N ILE A 68 13.08 18.90 -9.32
CA ILE A 68 12.66 18.67 -7.93
C ILE A 68 13.33 17.42 -7.35
N VAL A 69 13.50 16.36 -8.15
CA VAL A 69 14.21 15.15 -7.72
C VAL A 69 15.69 15.43 -7.47
N GLU A 70 16.36 16.16 -8.36
CA GLU A 70 17.76 16.58 -8.19
C GLU A 70 17.96 17.32 -6.86
N LEU A 71 17.13 18.32 -6.58
CA LEU A 71 17.20 19.10 -5.35
C LEU A 71 17.01 18.23 -4.09
N ARG A 72 16.03 17.31 -4.11
CA ARG A 72 15.75 16.42 -2.97
C ARG A 72 16.87 15.40 -2.74
N THR A 73 17.39 14.81 -3.81
CA THR A 73 18.51 13.85 -3.75
C THR A 73 19.78 14.51 -3.24
N ALA A 74 20.04 15.77 -3.64
CA ALA A 74 21.12 16.60 -3.11
C ALA A 74 20.85 17.16 -1.70
N ARG A 75 19.73 16.81 -1.06
CA ARG A 75 19.29 17.30 0.26
C ARG A 75 19.11 18.82 0.37
N ARG A 76 18.88 19.50 -0.76
CA ARG A 76 18.62 20.94 -0.87
C ARG A 76 17.14 21.23 -0.60
N PHE A 77 16.66 20.84 0.59
CA PHE A 77 15.22 20.84 0.89
C PHE A 77 14.57 22.22 0.92
N ALA A 78 15.31 23.27 1.31
CA ALA A 78 14.77 24.64 1.28
C ALA A 78 14.48 25.08 -0.16
N GLU A 79 15.45 24.90 -1.05
CA GLU A 79 15.29 25.21 -2.48
C GLU A 79 14.21 24.36 -3.14
N ALA A 80 14.11 23.07 -2.79
CA ALA A 80 13.04 22.20 -3.28
C ALA A 80 11.65 22.72 -2.87
N ARG A 81 11.51 23.22 -1.63
CA ARG A 81 10.24 23.81 -1.15
C ARG A 81 9.90 25.10 -1.89
N GLU A 82 10.86 26.00 -2.05
CA GLU A 82 10.67 27.26 -2.79
C GLU A 82 10.32 27.00 -4.26
N PHE A 83 11.03 26.06 -4.90
CA PHE A 83 10.74 25.65 -6.27
C PHE A 83 9.33 25.07 -6.40
N GLY A 84 8.94 24.13 -5.52
CA GLY A 84 7.59 23.58 -5.52
C GLY A 84 6.51 24.64 -5.27
N ALA A 85 6.76 25.61 -4.38
CA ALA A 85 5.82 26.70 -4.11
C ALA A 85 5.59 27.58 -5.35
N ARG A 86 6.64 27.85 -6.13
CA ARG A 86 6.52 28.57 -7.40
C ARG A 86 5.68 27.80 -8.42
N LEU A 87 5.94 26.50 -8.60
CA LEU A 87 5.17 25.66 -9.53
C LEU A 87 3.68 25.65 -9.19
N TRP A 88 3.33 25.54 -7.90
CA TRP A 88 1.93 25.60 -7.47
C TRP A 88 1.29 26.97 -7.68
N ALA A 89 2.05 28.07 -7.50
CA ALA A 89 1.57 29.41 -7.78
C ALA A 89 1.33 29.63 -9.29
N GLU A 90 2.21 29.09 -10.15
CA GLU A 90 2.13 29.19 -11.61
C GLU A 90 1.01 28.35 -12.22
N ALA A 91 0.79 27.13 -11.70
CA ALA A 91 -0.31 26.27 -12.17
C ALA A 91 -1.69 26.91 -11.96
N GLY A 92 -1.82 27.77 -10.95
CA GLY A 92 -3.07 28.43 -10.60
C GLY A 92 -4.15 27.43 -10.12
N GLY A 93 -5.27 27.96 -9.65
CA GLY A 93 -6.40 27.15 -9.18
C GLY A 93 -6.21 26.54 -7.79
N ASP A 94 -7.16 25.71 -7.39
CA ASP A 94 -7.11 25.01 -6.11
C ASP A 94 -6.23 23.75 -6.22
N ARG A 95 -5.15 23.74 -5.43
CA ARG A 95 -4.22 22.61 -5.34
C ARG A 95 -4.93 21.29 -5.00
N ALA A 96 -5.92 21.33 -4.09
CA ALA A 96 -6.61 20.10 -3.70
C ALA A 96 -7.42 19.53 -4.87
N ALA A 97 -8.18 20.38 -5.58
CA ALA A 97 -8.91 19.98 -6.78
C ALA A 97 -8.01 19.42 -7.90
N LEU A 98 -6.84 20.03 -8.14
CA LEU A 98 -5.87 19.54 -9.15
C LEU A 98 -5.34 18.15 -8.80
N ILE A 99 -4.96 17.94 -7.54
CA ILE A 99 -4.47 16.64 -7.05
C ILE A 99 -5.59 15.60 -7.14
N GLU A 100 -6.79 15.94 -6.66
CA GLU A 100 -7.94 15.02 -6.70
C GLU A 100 -8.26 14.60 -8.15
N GLY A 101 -8.28 15.54 -9.10
CA GLY A 101 -8.51 15.22 -10.51
C GLY A 101 -7.49 14.25 -11.08
N ALA A 102 -6.21 14.42 -10.75
CA ALA A 102 -5.14 13.52 -11.17
C ALA A 102 -5.23 12.13 -10.48
N VAL A 103 -5.57 12.10 -9.19
CA VAL A 103 -5.82 10.85 -8.45
C VAL A 103 -6.99 10.07 -9.06
N ARG A 104 -8.09 10.76 -9.41
CA ARG A 104 -9.26 10.15 -10.06
C ARG A 104 -8.92 9.47 -11.39
N LYS A 105 -8.01 10.06 -12.18
CA LYS A 105 -7.50 9.46 -13.43
C LYS A 105 -6.71 8.17 -13.14
N GLN A 106 -5.81 8.20 -12.15
CA GLN A 106 -5.07 6.99 -11.76
C GLN A 106 -5.98 5.91 -11.18
N TYR A 107 -6.99 6.27 -10.37
CA TYR A 107 -7.95 5.30 -9.83
C TYR A 107 -8.79 4.63 -10.91
N ALA A 108 -9.24 5.36 -11.93
CA ALA A 108 -9.93 4.74 -13.05
C ALA A 108 -9.09 3.63 -13.71
N GLU A 109 -7.78 3.87 -13.89
CA GLU A 109 -6.85 2.90 -14.46
C GLU A 109 -6.56 1.73 -13.50
N MET A 110 -6.23 2.02 -12.24
CA MET A 110 -5.85 0.98 -11.27
C MET A 110 -7.01 0.05 -10.93
N PHE A 111 -8.21 0.58 -10.72
CA PHE A 111 -9.37 -0.26 -10.38
C PHE A 111 -9.83 -1.10 -11.58
N ALA A 112 -9.69 -0.59 -12.82
CA ALA A 112 -9.94 -1.38 -14.02
C ALA A 112 -8.91 -2.51 -14.21
N ALA A 113 -7.70 -2.36 -13.67
CA ALA A 113 -6.64 -3.35 -13.73
C ALA A 113 -6.72 -4.43 -12.64
N PHE A 114 -7.56 -4.28 -11.61
CA PHE A 114 -7.64 -5.27 -10.54
C PHE A 114 -8.17 -6.63 -11.04
N PRO A 115 -7.47 -7.74 -10.73
CA PRO A 115 -7.99 -9.08 -10.90
C PRO A 115 -9.26 -9.32 -10.08
N THR A 116 -10.07 -10.31 -10.47
CA THR A 116 -11.24 -10.72 -9.69
C THR A 116 -11.07 -12.16 -9.18
N PRO A 117 -11.30 -12.42 -7.87
CA PRO A 117 -11.61 -11.45 -6.80
C PRO A 117 -10.36 -10.72 -6.26
N THR A 118 -10.53 -9.45 -5.90
CA THR A 118 -9.56 -8.62 -5.16
C THR A 118 -10.14 -8.20 -3.81
N TYR A 119 -9.34 -8.32 -2.76
CA TYR A 119 -9.58 -7.76 -1.44
C TYR A 119 -8.54 -6.66 -1.17
N ALA A 120 -8.99 -5.43 -0.96
CA ALA A 120 -8.09 -4.29 -0.91
C ALA A 120 -8.27 -3.49 0.37
N THR A 121 -7.17 -2.98 0.90
CA THR A 121 -7.16 -1.84 1.82
C THR A 121 -6.29 -0.75 1.21
N TYR A 122 -6.47 0.49 1.68
CA TYR A 122 -5.79 1.66 1.15
C TYR A 122 -4.50 1.97 1.93
N GLY A 123 -3.59 2.70 1.30
CA GLY A 123 -2.33 3.11 1.90
C GLY A 123 -2.35 4.58 2.36
N ASN A 124 -1.19 5.11 2.73
CA ASN A 124 -1.10 6.47 3.26
C ASN A 124 -1.10 7.55 2.16
N VAL A 125 -0.86 7.17 0.89
CA VAL A 125 -0.96 8.11 -0.24
C VAL A 125 -2.31 8.10 -0.94
N ASP A 126 -3.20 7.19 -0.54
CA ASP A 126 -4.52 7.04 -1.15
C ASP A 126 -5.56 8.06 -0.61
N MET A 127 -6.70 8.15 -1.30
CA MET A 127 -7.87 8.95 -0.92
C MET A 127 -9.09 8.03 -0.70
N PRO A 128 -9.22 7.39 0.46
CA PRO A 128 -10.27 6.39 0.73
C PRO A 128 -11.71 6.83 0.44
N PRO A 129 -12.12 8.09 0.69
CA PRO A 129 -13.48 8.54 0.36
C PRO A 129 -13.85 8.38 -1.13
N LEU A 130 -12.86 8.33 -2.02
CA LEU A 130 -13.05 8.14 -3.46
C LEU A 130 -13.18 6.66 -3.86
N TRP A 131 -12.62 5.72 -3.09
CA TRP A 131 -12.52 4.31 -3.49
C TRP A 131 -13.89 3.67 -3.76
N ARG A 132 -14.92 4.08 -3.03
CA ARG A 132 -16.31 3.62 -3.24
C ARG A 132 -16.89 3.95 -4.62
N GLU A 133 -16.33 4.93 -5.31
CA GLU A 133 -16.75 5.33 -6.66
C GLU A 133 -16.16 4.39 -7.73
N TYR A 134 -15.09 3.66 -7.40
CA TYR A 134 -14.33 2.80 -8.33
C TYR A 134 -14.43 1.32 -7.99
N ALA A 135 -14.58 0.97 -6.71
CA ALA A 135 -14.77 -0.41 -6.28
C ALA A 135 -16.11 -0.95 -6.81
N GLY A 136 -16.03 -1.86 -7.77
CA GLY A 136 -17.18 -2.54 -8.37
C GLY A 136 -17.24 -4.04 -8.01
N PRO A 137 -18.16 -4.80 -8.63
CA PRO A 137 -18.21 -6.25 -8.47
C PRO A 137 -16.84 -6.89 -8.69
N GLY A 138 -16.40 -7.73 -7.75
CA GLY A 138 -15.10 -8.39 -7.80
C GLY A 138 -13.97 -7.69 -7.04
N THR A 139 -14.18 -6.44 -6.57
CA THR A 139 -13.25 -5.76 -5.65
C THR A 139 -13.94 -5.43 -4.33
N THR A 140 -13.43 -5.98 -3.23
CA THR A 140 -13.94 -5.74 -1.87
C THR A 140 -12.94 -4.88 -1.10
N VAL A 141 -13.36 -3.69 -0.68
CA VAL A 141 -12.55 -2.80 0.16
C VAL A 141 -12.82 -3.08 1.63
N LEU A 142 -11.78 -3.24 2.44
CA LEU A 142 -11.86 -3.60 3.85
C LEU A 142 -10.94 -2.71 4.70
N ASP A 143 -11.44 -2.19 5.81
CA ASP A 143 -10.65 -1.43 6.78
C ASP A 143 -11.25 -1.46 8.19
N GLY A 144 -10.49 -1.96 9.17
CA GLY A 144 -11.05 -2.32 10.48
C GLY A 144 -11.98 -3.53 10.41
N GLU A 145 -11.92 -4.29 9.33
CA GLU A 145 -12.85 -5.35 8.97
C GLU A 145 -12.11 -6.67 8.70
N ARG A 146 -12.88 -7.76 8.61
CA ARG A 146 -12.37 -9.10 8.34
C ARG A 146 -13.24 -9.85 7.35
N VAL A 147 -12.62 -10.77 6.61
CA VAL A 147 -13.30 -11.62 5.62
C VAL A 147 -12.66 -13.01 5.59
N GLU A 148 -13.45 -14.02 5.22
CA GLU A 148 -12.93 -15.36 4.97
C GLU A 148 -12.49 -15.50 3.51
N ILE A 149 -11.26 -15.95 3.28
CA ILE A 149 -10.71 -16.27 1.96
C ILE A 149 -10.18 -17.68 2.03
N GLY A 150 -10.76 -18.62 1.27
CA GLY A 150 -10.30 -20.01 1.18
C GLY A 150 -10.11 -20.72 2.53
N GLY A 151 -11.05 -20.52 3.48
CA GLY A 151 -11.04 -21.15 4.79
C GLY A 151 -10.12 -20.51 5.83
N ARG A 152 -9.59 -19.30 5.58
CA ARG A 152 -8.84 -18.49 6.54
C ARG A 152 -9.47 -17.13 6.74
N VAL A 153 -9.43 -16.62 7.95
CA VAL A 153 -9.89 -15.27 8.29
C VAL A 153 -8.76 -14.28 8.08
N PHE A 154 -8.99 -13.30 7.20
CA PHE A 154 -8.09 -12.18 6.95
C PHE A 154 -8.65 -10.92 7.60
N GLY A 155 -7.83 -10.17 8.32
CA GLY A 155 -8.16 -8.86 8.88
C GLY A 155 -7.43 -7.75 8.14
N PHE A 156 -8.06 -6.59 7.95
CA PHE A 156 -7.52 -5.49 7.13
C PHE A 156 -7.49 -4.17 7.88
N VAL A 157 -6.35 -3.47 7.86
CA VAL A 157 -6.21 -2.10 8.36
C VAL A 157 -5.39 -1.24 7.40
N GLY A 158 -6.02 -0.22 6.83
CA GLY A 158 -5.42 0.69 5.87
C GLY A 158 -4.87 1.97 6.48
N GLY A 159 -4.22 2.77 5.63
CA GLY A 159 -3.69 4.08 5.95
C GLY A 159 -2.32 4.09 6.63
N GLY A 160 -1.83 5.28 6.94
CA GLY A 160 -0.60 5.51 7.68
C GLY A 160 -0.82 6.27 8.99
N LEU A 161 0.23 6.35 9.80
CA LEU A 161 0.24 7.22 10.97
C LEU A 161 0.75 8.62 10.60
N ARG A 162 0.32 9.63 11.35
CA ARG A 162 0.76 11.02 11.14
C ARG A 162 2.29 11.14 11.15
N THR A 163 2.83 11.74 10.08
CA THR A 163 4.24 12.03 9.93
C THR A 163 4.46 13.50 9.54
N PRO A 164 5.70 14.01 9.59
CA PRO A 164 6.02 15.31 9.02
C PRO A 164 5.78 15.41 7.50
N MET A 165 5.65 14.28 6.79
CA MET A 165 5.41 14.24 5.34
C MET A 165 3.97 14.62 4.99
N ARG A 166 3.01 14.38 5.91
CA ARG A 166 1.58 14.73 5.74
C ARG A 166 1.00 14.16 4.45
N THR A 167 1.17 12.86 4.25
CA THR A 167 0.58 12.19 3.07
C THR A 167 -0.96 12.21 3.15
N PRO A 168 -1.67 12.05 2.01
CA PRO A 168 -3.13 12.19 1.94
C PRO A 168 -3.97 11.50 3.02
N TYR A 169 -3.61 10.28 3.43
CA TYR A 169 -4.38 9.53 4.42
C TYR A 169 -3.51 9.02 5.59
N GLU A 170 -3.15 9.96 6.45
CA GLU A 170 -2.54 9.69 7.75
C GLU A 170 -3.54 9.94 8.91
N ILE A 171 -3.71 8.94 9.77
CA ILE A 171 -4.61 8.99 10.93
C ILE A 171 -3.84 9.02 12.25
N GLY A 172 -4.54 9.33 13.34
CA GLY A 172 -3.95 9.35 14.68
C GLY A 172 -3.65 7.94 15.22
N ASP A 173 -2.72 7.84 16.16
CA ASP A 173 -2.36 6.58 16.80
C ASP A 173 -3.57 5.90 17.48
N GLU A 174 -4.47 6.65 18.14
CA GLU A 174 -5.67 6.06 18.76
C GLU A 174 -6.67 5.53 17.73
N GLU A 175 -6.85 6.25 16.61
CA GLU A 175 -7.76 5.83 15.54
C GLU A 175 -7.24 4.56 14.86
N TYR A 176 -5.93 4.50 14.57
CA TYR A 176 -5.30 3.30 14.02
C TYR A 176 -5.40 2.11 14.99
N ALA A 177 -5.16 2.34 16.28
CA ALA A 177 -5.31 1.30 17.30
C ALA A 177 -6.75 0.78 17.39
N ALA A 178 -7.75 1.67 17.29
CA ALA A 178 -9.16 1.27 17.28
C ALA A 178 -9.50 0.35 16.09
N LYS A 179 -8.95 0.63 14.90
CA LYS A 179 -9.11 -0.26 13.73
C LYS A 179 -8.49 -1.64 13.96
N ILE A 180 -7.31 -1.69 14.58
CA ILE A 180 -6.63 -2.94 14.93
C ILE A 180 -7.46 -3.76 15.93
N GLU A 181 -8.01 -3.12 16.96
CA GLU A 181 -8.87 -3.81 17.93
C GLU A 181 -10.20 -4.28 17.32
N ALA A 182 -10.77 -3.52 16.39
CA ALA A 182 -12.00 -3.90 15.68
C ALA A 182 -11.83 -5.18 14.83
N VAL A 183 -10.65 -5.39 14.24
CA VAL A 183 -10.32 -6.63 13.50
C VAL A 183 -10.31 -7.86 14.42
N GLY A 184 -9.72 -7.74 15.61
CA GLY A 184 -9.61 -8.84 16.57
C GLY A 184 -8.66 -9.97 16.14
N GLU A 185 -8.97 -11.20 16.56
CA GLU A 185 -8.18 -12.40 16.21
C GLU A 185 -8.47 -12.89 14.79
N VAL A 186 -7.42 -13.12 14.01
CA VAL A 186 -7.45 -13.54 12.60
C VAL A 186 -6.28 -14.48 12.28
N ASP A 187 -6.39 -15.24 11.19
CA ASP A 187 -5.29 -16.09 10.70
C ASP A 187 -4.21 -15.26 10.01
N VAL A 188 -4.62 -14.23 9.27
CA VAL A 188 -3.75 -13.35 8.49
C VAL A 188 -4.13 -11.90 8.77
N LEU A 189 -3.21 -11.14 9.35
CA LEU A 189 -3.39 -9.71 9.58
C LEU A 189 -2.73 -8.92 8.45
N CYS A 190 -3.54 -8.23 7.66
CA CYS A 190 -3.12 -7.41 6.53
C CYS A 190 -3.17 -5.93 6.92
N THR A 191 -2.03 -5.25 6.94
CA THR A 191 -1.98 -3.81 7.21
C THR A 191 -1.24 -3.09 6.09
N HIS A 192 -1.49 -1.80 5.89
CA HIS A 192 -0.62 -1.05 4.99
C HIS A 192 0.76 -0.81 5.62
N ILE A 193 0.82 -0.17 6.80
CA ILE A 193 2.09 0.09 7.50
C ILE A 193 2.60 -1.12 8.31
N PRO A 194 3.92 -1.25 8.51
CA PRO A 194 4.53 -2.33 9.29
C PRO A 194 4.32 -2.18 10.81
N PRO A 195 4.49 -3.27 11.59
CA PRO A 195 4.71 -3.14 13.03
C PRO A 195 5.99 -2.36 13.31
N GLU A 196 6.04 -1.61 14.42
CA GLU A 196 7.21 -0.79 14.77
C GLU A 196 8.40 -1.64 15.25
N VAL A 197 9.14 -2.22 14.29
CA VAL A 197 10.33 -3.04 14.51
C VAL A 197 11.47 -2.52 13.62
N PRO A 198 12.65 -2.17 14.17
CA PRO A 198 13.73 -1.52 13.43
C PRO A 198 14.08 -2.19 12.10
N GLU A 199 14.14 -3.51 12.06
CA GLU A 199 14.48 -4.30 10.88
C GLU A 199 13.41 -4.23 9.79
N LEU A 200 12.14 -4.05 10.17
CA LEU A 200 11.00 -3.95 9.24
C LEU A 200 10.75 -2.51 8.79
N VAL A 201 11.14 -1.52 9.60
CA VAL A 201 10.83 -0.10 9.34
C VAL A 201 12.01 0.73 8.83
N TYR A 202 13.23 0.19 8.82
CA TYR A 202 14.37 0.90 8.25
C TYR A 202 14.41 0.76 6.73
N ASP A 203 14.26 1.87 6.02
CA ASP A 203 14.44 1.92 4.58
C ASP A 203 15.93 2.14 4.23
N THR A 204 16.51 1.19 3.50
CA THR A 204 17.94 1.17 3.18
C THR A 204 18.35 2.17 2.10
N VAL A 205 17.41 2.61 1.26
CA VAL A 205 17.65 3.59 0.19
C VAL A 205 17.43 5.00 0.72
N ALA A 206 16.31 5.25 1.40
CA ALA A 206 16.04 6.52 2.05
C ALA A 206 16.93 6.75 3.29
N ARG A 207 17.56 5.68 3.81
CA ARG A 207 18.47 5.66 4.96
C ARG A 207 17.84 6.28 6.21
N ARG A 208 16.58 5.95 6.46
CA ARG A 208 15.79 6.45 7.58
C ARG A 208 14.80 5.39 8.06
N PHE A 209 14.29 5.58 9.27
CA PHE A 209 13.17 4.79 9.77
C PHE A 209 11.87 5.40 9.27
N GLU A 210 11.06 4.59 8.59
CA GLU A 210 9.66 4.91 8.32
C GLU A 210 8.83 4.66 9.59
N ARG A 211 7.63 5.26 9.64
CA ARG A 211 6.79 5.17 10.83
C ARG A 211 6.00 3.85 10.81
N GLY A 212 6.38 2.92 11.69
CA GLY A 212 5.58 1.74 12.00
C GLY A 212 4.55 1.97 13.11
N SER A 213 3.72 0.97 13.38
CA SER A 213 2.70 1.00 14.43
C SER A 213 3.05 0.15 15.65
N ARG A 214 3.05 0.77 16.84
CA ARG A 214 3.18 0.08 18.14
C ARG A 214 1.95 -0.75 18.47
N ALA A 215 0.76 -0.21 18.24
CA ALA A 215 -0.50 -0.92 18.47
C ALA A 215 -0.57 -2.21 17.64
N LEU A 216 -0.10 -2.17 16.39
CA LEU A 216 0.02 -3.35 15.54
C LEU A 216 1.03 -4.37 16.10
N LEU A 217 2.21 -3.91 16.54
CA LEU A 217 3.20 -4.79 17.16
C LEU A 217 2.65 -5.50 18.42
N ASP A 218 1.93 -4.76 19.27
CA ASP A 218 1.32 -5.30 20.48
C ASP A 218 0.19 -6.28 20.16
N ALA A 219 -0.63 -5.98 19.14
CA ALA A 219 -1.65 -6.90 18.64
C ALA A 219 -1.02 -8.20 18.12
N ILE A 220 0.02 -8.14 17.29
CA ILE A 220 0.75 -9.32 16.78
C ILE A 220 1.26 -10.19 17.92
N ARG A 221 1.86 -9.59 18.96
CA ARG A 221 2.37 -10.33 20.12
C ARG A 221 1.25 -11.02 20.92
N ARG A 222 0.10 -10.37 21.01
CA ARG A 222 -1.07 -10.82 21.78
C ARG A 222 -1.85 -11.91 21.05
N THR A 223 -2.29 -11.65 19.81
CA THR A 223 -3.19 -12.52 19.04
C THR A 223 -2.44 -13.56 18.21
N ARG A 224 -1.15 -13.34 17.93
CA ARG A 224 -0.25 -14.28 17.26
C ARG A 224 -0.84 -14.84 15.95
N PRO A 225 -1.30 -13.98 15.01
CA PRO A 225 -1.78 -14.46 13.73
C PRO A 225 -0.69 -15.27 13.03
N ARG A 226 -1.05 -16.18 12.13
CA ARG A 226 -0.07 -16.98 11.42
C ARG A 226 0.82 -16.10 10.54
N TYR A 227 0.23 -15.07 9.94
CA TYR A 227 0.92 -14.09 9.10
C TYR A 227 0.53 -12.66 9.47
N ALA A 228 1.51 -11.76 9.40
CA ALA A 228 1.29 -10.31 9.38
C ALA A 228 1.91 -9.77 8.08
N LEU A 229 1.09 -9.27 7.17
CA LEU A 229 1.47 -8.85 5.83
C LEU A 229 1.31 -7.33 5.70
N PHE A 230 2.32 -6.65 5.19
CA PHE A 230 2.34 -5.18 5.10
C PHE A 230 3.24 -4.66 3.97
N GLY A 231 3.18 -3.36 3.68
CA GLY A 231 4.05 -2.66 2.72
C GLY A 231 4.67 -1.42 3.32
N HIS A 232 4.45 -0.26 2.70
CA HIS A 232 4.86 1.09 3.09
C HIS A 232 6.37 1.37 3.02
N VAL A 233 7.20 0.41 3.44
CA VAL A 233 8.66 0.53 3.40
C VAL A 233 9.15 -0.12 2.11
N HIS A 234 9.68 0.69 1.19
CA HIS A 234 9.94 0.22 -0.17
C HIS A 234 11.20 -0.64 -0.27
N GLN A 235 12.22 -0.34 0.54
CA GLN A 235 13.47 -1.10 0.61
C GLN A 235 13.85 -1.44 2.06
N PRO A 236 13.06 -2.29 2.75
CA PRO A 236 13.27 -2.58 4.16
C PRO A 236 14.60 -3.30 4.39
N LEU A 237 15.19 -3.12 5.57
CA LEU A 237 16.41 -3.83 5.98
C LEU A 237 16.23 -5.35 5.90
N VAL A 238 15.10 -5.86 6.37
CA VAL A 238 14.66 -7.24 6.12
C VAL A 238 13.24 -7.27 5.57
N ARG A 239 13.02 -8.08 4.54
CA ARG A 239 11.67 -8.28 3.97
C ARG A 239 10.79 -9.21 4.79
N ARG A 240 11.37 -10.07 5.62
CA ARG A 240 10.66 -11.12 6.34
C ARG A 240 11.39 -11.44 7.64
N MET A 241 10.64 -11.57 8.73
CA MET A 241 11.14 -12.06 10.01
C MET A 241 9.99 -12.64 10.85
N ARG A 242 10.32 -13.24 12.00
CA ARG A 242 9.32 -13.71 12.96
C ARG A 242 9.26 -12.83 14.19
N ILE A 243 8.04 -12.60 14.66
CA ILE A 243 7.75 -12.02 15.98
C ILE A 243 6.97 -13.09 16.75
N GLY A 244 7.63 -13.79 17.68
CA GLY A 244 7.08 -15.00 18.26
C GLY A 244 6.80 -16.06 17.20
N ALA A 245 5.55 -16.52 17.09
CA ALA A 245 5.13 -17.49 16.09
C ALA A 245 4.64 -16.85 14.78
N THR A 246 4.41 -15.54 14.75
CA THR A 246 3.87 -14.83 13.59
C THR A 246 4.95 -14.58 12.55
N GLU A 247 4.67 -14.96 11.31
CA GLU A 247 5.51 -14.64 10.16
C GLU A 247 5.17 -13.24 9.63
N CYS A 248 6.07 -12.28 9.85
CA CYS A 248 5.92 -10.89 9.39
C CYS A 248 6.59 -10.73 8.03
N VAL A 249 5.85 -10.23 7.03
CA VAL A 249 6.34 -10.13 5.65
C VAL A 249 5.98 -8.77 5.08
N ASN A 250 7.00 -8.04 4.63
CA ASN A 250 6.82 -6.90 3.74
C ASN A 250 6.59 -7.44 2.32
N VAL A 251 5.40 -7.19 1.76
CA VAL A 251 4.95 -7.62 0.43
C VAL A 251 5.11 -6.53 -0.64
N GLY A 252 5.60 -5.35 -0.26
CA GLY A 252 6.03 -4.29 -1.17
C GLY A 252 7.41 -4.59 -1.80
N HIS A 253 7.92 -3.76 -2.70
CA HIS A 253 7.36 -2.58 -3.35
C HIS A 253 6.91 -2.99 -4.77
N PHE A 254 5.60 -3.24 -4.96
CA PHE A 254 5.08 -3.84 -6.20
C PHE A 254 5.35 -2.98 -7.44
N ALA A 255 5.34 -1.65 -7.30
CA ALA A 255 5.61 -0.74 -8.40
C ALA A 255 6.96 -1.01 -9.09
N SER A 256 7.97 -1.44 -8.31
CA SER A 256 9.29 -1.76 -8.84
C SER A 256 9.44 -3.23 -9.25
N THR A 257 8.78 -4.16 -8.55
CA THR A 257 9.01 -5.60 -8.77
C THR A 257 8.07 -6.22 -9.78
N GLY A 258 6.84 -5.71 -9.90
CA GLY A 258 5.75 -6.33 -10.67
C GLY A 258 5.41 -7.75 -10.23
N ARG A 259 5.85 -8.17 -9.02
CA ARG A 259 5.77 -9.55 -8.55
C ARG A 259 5.02 -9.62 -7.22
N PRO A 260 3.89 -10.35 -7.15
CA PRO A 260 3.18 -10.57 -5.90
C PRO A 260 3.91 -11.55 -4.99
N TRP A 261 3.64 -11.43 -3.69
CA TRP A 261 3.99 -12.47 -2.73
C TRP A 261 2.89 -13.54 -2.72
N ALA A 262 3.25 -14.82 -2.80
CA ALA A 262 2.28 -15.91 -2.85
C ALA A 262 2.12 -16.58 -1.49
N LEU A 263 0.88 -16.57 -0.97
CA LEU A 263 0.46 -17.30 0.20
C LEU A 263 -0.30 -18.56 -0.23
N GLU A 264 0.19 -19.73 0.19
CA GLU A 264 -0.42 -21.03 -0.14
C GLU A 264 -0.73 -21.85 1.10
N TRP A 265 -1.84 -22.59 1.05
CA TRP A 265 -2.18 -23.59 2.08
C TRP A 265 -3.05 -24.72 1.59
#